data_AF-A0A0A1F7J4-F1
#
_entry.id   AF-A0A0A1F7J4-F1
#
_cell.length_a   1.000
_cell.length_b   1.000
_cell.length_c   1.000
_cell.angle_alpha   90.00
_cell.angle_beta   90.00
_cell.angle_gamma   90.00
#
_symmetry.space_group_name_H-M   'P 1'
#
loop_
_entity.id
_entity.type
_entity.pdbx_description
1 polymer ?
#
loop_
_entity_poly.entity_id
_entity_poly.type
_entity_poly.pdbx_seq_one_letter_code
_entity_poly.pdbx_strand_id
1 'polypeptide(L)'
;MQIDPVENAELEAAAQLGAPGACGIGVRVQSVSKAYGGREVLKTLNVDIAAGEFVAIVGRSGCGKSTLLRLIAGLEQTSNGSIGFGAEEPEIRIIFQDSRLLPWKRVLSNVGLGLPRASQASVKALAQVGLEDRAHEWPAVLSGGQRQRVALARALVHEPELLLLDEPLGALDALTRIEMQQLIESLWKARGFTAVLVTHDVQEAIALADRVLLIEDGEITLDERISLPRPRARGNLAFAQLEERILARVLKHPAPGLDSALGDISLQRTVNQVGWAI
;
A
#
# COMPACT_ATOMS: atom_id res chain seq x y z
N MET A 1 7.28 -26.49 40.41
CA MET A 1 6.10 -26.32 39.55
C MET A 1 6.57 -26.61 38.14
N GLN A 2 6.59 -27.89 37.77
CA GLN A 2 7.00 -28.35 36.44
C GLN A 2 5.76 -28.25 35.56
N ILE A 3 5.86 -27.47 34.48
CA ILE A 3 4.79 -27.27 33.51
C ILE A 3 4.72 -28.54 32.64
N ASP A 4 3.50 -29.04 32.41
CA ASP A 4 3.22 -30.32 31.77
C ASP A 4 3.76 -30.35 30.32
N PRO A 5 4.47 -31.41 29.89
CA PRO A 5 5.01 -31.53 28.54
C PRO A 5 3.94 -31.64 27.44
N VAL A 6 2.68 -31.86 27.82
CA VAL A 6 1.53 -31.89 26.88
C VAL A 6 1.09 -30.48 26.48
N GLU A 7 1.18 -29.49 27.38
CA GLU A 7 0.84 -28.08 27.07
C GLU A 7 1.83 -27.47 26.05
N ASN A 8 3.12 -27.85 26.13
CA ASN A 8 4.11 -27.44 25.12
C ASN A 8 3.87 -28.12 23.76
N ALA A 9 3.41 -29.38 23.75
CA ALA A 9 3.10 -30.07 22.50
C ALA A 9 1.84 -29.49 21.82
N GLU A 10 0.85 -29.03 22.59
CA GLU A 10 -0.33 -28.34 22.07
C GLU A 10 -0.02 -26.91 21.58
N LEU A 11 0.90 -26.19 22.25
CA LEU A 11 1.41 -24.90 21.80
C LEU A 11 2.28 -25.01 20.53
N GLU A 12 3.09 -26.06 20.40
CA GLU A 12 3.88 -26.34 19.18
C GLU A 12 3.00 -26.86 18.03
N ALA A 13 1.94 -27.61 18.32
CA ALA A 13 0.94 -28.02 17.33
C ALA A 13 0.08 -26.82 16.85
N ALA A 14 -0.22 -25.86 17.72
CA ALA A 14 -0.87 -24.60 17.34
C ALA A 14 0.02 -23.70 16.48
N ALA A 15 1.35 -23.83 16.57
CA ALA A 15 2.31 -23.17 15.67
C ALA A 15 2.44 -23.87 14.29
N GLN A 16 2.00 -25.12 14.18
CA GLN A 16 2.01 -25.92 12.94
C GLN A 16 0.63 -26.06 12.27
N LEU A 17 -0.44 -25.69 12.97
CA LEU A 17 -1.76 -25.49 12.38
C LEU A 17 -1.74 -24.17 11.59
N GLY A 18 -1.46 -24.28 10.29
CA GLY A 18 -1.49 -23.17 9.35
C GLY A 18 -2.71 -22.27 9.56
N ALA A 19 -2.46 -20.97 9.53
CA ALA A 19 -3.48 -19.92 9.60
C ALA A 19 -4.69 -20.25 8.69
N PRO A 20 -5.92 -19.87 9.08
CA PRO A 20 -7.11 -20.08 8.26
C PRO A 20 -6.83 -19.60 6.84
N GLY A 21 -6.95 -20.51 5.86
CA GLY A 21 -6.37 -20.45 4.51
C GLY A 21 -6.02 -19.06 4.02
N ALA A 22 -4.74 -18.68 4.13
CA ALA A 22 -4.24 -17.44 3.56
C ALA A 22 -4.44 -17.50 2.04
N CYS A 23 -5.30 -16.64 1.51
CA CYS A 23 -5.51 -16.50 0.06
C CYS A 23 -4.37 -15.70 -0.61
N GLY A 24 -3.40 -15.18 0.16
CA GLY A 24 -2.29 -14.42 -0.39
C GLY A 24 -1.28 -15.31 -1.11
N ILE A 25 -0.64 -14.75 -2.13
CA ILE A 25 0.46 -15.38 -2.86
C ILE A 25 1.80 -14.70 -2.58
N GLY A 26 2.89 -15.47 -2.51
CA GLY A 26 4.23 -14.91 -2.41
C GLY A 26 4.68 -14.27 -3.73
N VAL A 27 5.44 -13.18 -3.67
CA VAL A 27 5.99 -12.52 -4.86
C VAL A 27 7.51 -12.52 -4.76
N ARG A 28 8.18 -13.12 -5.75
CA ARG A 28 9.63 -13.18 -5.84
C ARG A 28 10.12 -12.39 -7.05
N VAL A 29 10.86 -11.32 -6.80
CA VAL A 29 11.49 -10.45 -7.79
C VAL A 29 12.99 -10.76 -7.76
N GLN A 30 13.54 -11.28 -8.86
CA GLN A 30 14.95 -11.70 -8.94
C GLN A 30 15.68 -10.98 -10.06
N SER A 31 16.66 -10.15 -9.67
CA SER A 31 17.54 -9.39 -10.56
C SER A 31 16.79 -8.63 -11.65
N VAL A 32 15.62 -8.08 -11.29
CA VAL A 32 14.72 -7.43 -12.26
C VAL A 32 15.28 -6.07 -12.63
N SER A 33 15.48 -5.85 -13.93
CA SER A 33 15.79 -4.53 -14.48
C SER A 33 14.79 -4.14 -15.56
N LYS A 34 14.63 -2.83 -15.76
CA LYS A 34 13.74 -2.27 -16.78
C LYS A 34 14.35 -1.02 -17.38
N ALA A 35 14.49 -1.03 -18.70
CA ALA A 35 14.92 0.12 -19.49
C ALA A 35 13.87 0.49 -20.55
N TYR A 36 13.75 1.78 -20.83
CA TYR A 36 12.98 2.31 -21.96
C TYR A 36 13.89 3.17 -22.82
N GLY A 37 14.00 2.85 -24.11
CA GLY A 37 14.82 3.63 -25.05
C GLY A 37 16.28 3.83 -24.58
N GLY A 38 16.86 2.82 -23.92
CA GLY A 38 18.22 2.88 -23.38
C GLY A 38 18.37 3.54 -21.99
N ARG A 39 17.31 4.14 -21.44
CA ARG A 39 17.31 4.68 -20.06
C ARG A 39 16.83 3.63 -19.08
N GLU A 40 17.70 3.19 -18.17
CA GLU A 40 17.32 2.33 -17.05
C GLU A 40 16.46 3.09 -16.04
N VAL A 41 15.31 2.50 -15.72
CA VAL A 41 14.36 2.99 -14.70
C VAL A 41 14.46 2.15 -13.44
N LEU A 42 14.65 0.83 -13.59
CA LEU A 42 14.88 -0.10 -12.49
C LEU A 42 16.19 -0.85 -12.72
N LYS A 43 17.01 -0.93 -11.66
CA LYS A 43 18.36 -1.48 -11.69
C LYS A 43 18.42 -2.70 -10.76
N THR A 44 18.37 -3.88 -11.35
CA THR A 44 18.62 -5.18 -10.69
C THR A 44 17.99 -5.33 -9.31
N LEU A 45 16.67 -5.26 -9.25
CA LEU A 45 15.91 -5.37 -8.01
C LEU A 45 15.80 -6.83 -7.55
N ASN A 46 15.97 -7.03 -6.24
CA ASN A 46 15.72 -8.29 -5.56
C ASN A 46 14.79 -8.06 -4.37
N VAL A 47 13.63 -8.71 -4.37
CA VAL A 47 12.64 -8.64 -3.29
C VAL A 47 11.88 -9.94 -3.21
N ASP A 48 11.77 -10.50 -2.01
CA ASP A 48 10.82 -11.55 -1.70
C ASP A 48 9.74 -10.99 -0.79
N ILE A 49 8.47 -11.08 -1.22
CA ILE A 49 7.27 -10.71 -0.47
C ILE A 49 6.57 -12.00 -0.05
N ALA A 50 6.29 -12.15 1.24
CA ALA A 50 5.62 -13.33 1.77
C ALA A 50 4.12 -13.31 1.42
N ALA A 51 3.54 -14.51 1.32
CA ALA A 51 2.09 -14.66 1.16
C ALA A 51 1.34 -13.97 2.32
N GLY A 52 0.35 -13.15 1.96
CA GLY A 52 -0.46 -12.38 2.91
C GLY A 52 0.24 -11.13 3.46
N GLU A 53 1.50 -10.85 3.09
CA GLU A 53 2.22 -9.67 3.55
C GLU A 53 1.67 -8.38 2.92
N PHE A 54 1.54 -7.33 3.73
CA PHE A 54 1.27 -5.99 3.22
C PHE A 54 2.59 -5.22 3.08
N VAL A 55 3.03 -4.97 1.85
CA VAL A 55 4.26 -4.22 1.56
C VAL A 55 3.92 -2.84 1.01
N ALA A 56 4.57 -1.80 1.51
CA ALA A 56 4.52 -0.46 0.92
C ALA A 56 5.84 -0.12 0.24
N ILE A 57 5.76 0.40 -0.98
CA ILE A 57 6.86 0.92 -1.75
C ILE A 57 6.76 2.44 -1.73
N VAL A 58 7.76 3.07 -1.12
CA VAL A 58 7.90 4.52 -1.02
C VAL A 58 9.07 5.01 -1.86
N GLY A 59 9.08 6.29 -2.19
CA GLY A 59 10.16 6.90 -2.97
C GLY A 59 9.70 8.14 -3.72
N ARG A 60 10.65 8.92 -4.23
CA ARG A 60 10.37 10.16 -4.96
C ARG A 60 9.60 9.90 -6.26
N SER A 61 8.95 10.94 -6.79
CA SER A 61 8.33 10.86 -8.11
C SER A 61 9.36 10.50 -9.16
N GLY A 62 9.04 9.53 -10.02
CA GLY A 62 9.93 9.10 -11.10
C GLY A 62 11.02 8.08 -10.73
N CYS A 63 11.07 7.56 -9.49
CA CYS A 63 12.06 6.54 -9.12
C CYS A 63 11.73 5.10 -9.59
N GLY A 64 10.59 4.90 -10.27
CA GLY A 64 10.22 3.61 -10.86
C GLY A 64 9.18 2.79 -10.09
N LYS A 65 8.54 3.32 -9.04
CA LYS A 65 7.53 2.59 -8.23
C LYS A 65 6.39 1.99 -9.08
N SER A 66 5.71 2.83 -9.88
CA SER A 66 4.62 2.38 -10.74
C SER A 66 5.11 1.51 -11.92
N THR A 67 6.40 1.56 -12.26
CA THR A 67 7.00 0.62 -13.21
C THR A 67 7.14 -0.75 -12.55
N LEU A 68 7.68 -0.83 -11.33
CA LEU A 68 7.78 -2.09 -10.60
C LEU A 68 6.39 -2.72 -10.39
N LEU A 69 5.41 -1.92 -10.00
CA LEU A 69 4.04 -2.39 -9.81
C LEU A 69 3.42 -2.94 -11.11
N ARG A 70 3.67 -2.30 -12.26
CA ARG A 70 3.23 -2.82 -13.57
C ARG A 70 3.94 -4.09 -14.01
N LEU A 71 5.21 -4.25 -13.68
CA LEU A 71 5.95 -5.50 -13.91
C LEU A 71 5.37 -6.64 -13.07
N ILE A 72 5.12 -6.40 -11.78
CA ILE A 72 4.47 -7.37 -10.89
C ILE A 72 3.07 -7.71 -11.41
N ALA A 73 2.33 -6.73 -11.94
CA ALA A 73 1.00 -6.97 -12.50
C ALA A 73 0.98 -7.76 -13.84
N GLY A 74 2.14 -8.08 -14.41
CA GLY A 74 2.25 -8.66 -15.75
C GLY A 74 1.81 -7.73 -16.89
N LEU A 75 1.61 -6.43 -16.60
CA LEU A 75 1.22 -5.42 -17.61
C LEU A 75 2.41 -4.95 -18.45
N GLU A 76 3.63 -5.20 -17.99
CA GLU A 76 4.86 -4.93 -18.71
C GLU A 76 5.85 -6.08 -18.52
N GLN A 77 6.69 -6.34 -19.53
CA GLN A 77 7.76 -7.34 -19.45
C GLN A 77 9.03 -6.75 -18.82
N THR A 78 9.78 -7.58 -18.08
CA THR A 78 11.10 -7.23 -17.58
C THR A 78 12.09 -7.10 -18.73
N SER A 79 13.12 -6.25 -18.57
CA SER A 79 14.25 -6.22 -19.52
C SER A 79 15.26 -7.33 -19.21
N ASN A 80 15.51 -7.58 -17.92
CA ASN A 80 16.27 -8.72 -17.41
C ASN A 80 15.65 -9.19 -16.08
N GLY A 81 16.04 -10.38 -15.64
CA GLY A 81 15.53 -10.98 -14.41
C GLY A 81 14.10 -11.52 -14.57
N SER A 82 13.53 -11.98 -13.47
CA SER A 82 12.21 -12.62 -13.47
C SER A 82 11.38 -12.22 -12.24
N ILE A 83 10.06 -12.26 -12.41
CA ILE A 83 9.08 -12.15 -11.34
C ILE A 83 8.32 -13.47 -11.31
N GLY A 84 8.29 -14.13 -10.16
CA GLY A 84 7.62 -15.40 -9.97
C GLY A 84 6.68 -15.36 -8.77
N PHE A 85 5.64 -16.18 -8.82
CA PHE A 85 4.59 -16.26 -7.81
C PHE A 85 4.50 -17.65 -7.14
N GLY A 86 5.44 -18.54 -7.44
CA GLY A 86 5.36 -19.95 -7.04
C GLY A 86 4.99 -20.83 -8.22
N ALA A 87 4.05 -21.77 -8.01
CA ALA A 87 3.70 -22.80 -8.99
C ALA A 87 2.49 -22.44 -9.88
N GLU A 88 1.62 -21.53 -9.43
CA GLU A 88 0.38 -21.16 -10.13
C GLU A 88 0.41 -19.69 -10.52
N GLU A 89 -0.31 -19.32 -11.60
CA GLU A 89 -0.50 -17.92 -11.98
C GLU A 89 -1.56 -17.29 -11.07
N PRO A 90 -1.25 -16.22 -10.33
CA PRO A 90 -2.19 -15.66 -9.38
C PRO A 90 -3.29 -14.83 -10.02
N GLU A 91 -4.40 -14.75 -9.30
CA GLU A 91 -5.41 -13.73 -9.56
C GLU A 91 -4.93 -12.35 -9.06
N ILE A 92 -4.35 -11.55 -9.98
CA ILE A 92 -3.84 -10.21 -9.69
C ILE A 92 -4.90 -9.14 -10.02
N ARG A 93 -5.10 -8.20 -9.09
CA ARG A 93 -5.93 -7.01 -9.31
C ARG A 93 -5.16 -5.74 -8.97
N ILE A 94 -5.41 -4.68 -9.74
CA ILE A 94 -4.76 -3.38 -9.58
C ILE A 94 -5.79 -2.28 -9.37
N ILE A 95 -5.52 -1.42 -8.39
CA ILE A 95 -6.26 -0.18 -8.12
C ILE A 95 -5.32 0.98 -8.43
N PHE A 96 -5.80 1.92 -9.24
CA PHE A 96 -5.05 3.10 -9.63
C PHE A 96 -5.52 4.34 -8.86
N GLN A 97 -4.68 5.36 -8.84
CA GLN A 97 -4.98 6.69 -8.30
C GLN A 97 -6.28 7.29 -8.88
N ASP A 98 -6.52 7.11 -10.17
CA ASP A 98 -7.84 7.30 -10.77
C ASP A 98 -8.63 5.98 -10.66
N SER A 99 -9.81 6.04 -10.04
CA SER A 99 -10.76 4.93 -9.91
C SER A 99 -11.05 4.19 -11.23
N ARG A 100 -10.87 4.83 -12.40
CA ARG A 100 -11.10 4.23 -13.74
C ARG A 100 -12.42 3.47 -13.82
N LEU A 101 -13.47 4.01 -13.21
CA LEU A 101 -14.81 3.46 -13.35
C LEU A 101 -15.32 3.75 -14.76
N LEU A 102 -16.07 2.82 -15.34
CA LEU A 102 -16.71 3.00 -16.63
C LEU A 102 -17.88 3.99 -16.47
N PRO A 103 -17.80 5.20 -17.04
CA PRO A 103 -18.75 6.27 -16.75
C PRO A 103 -20.16 5.98 -17.30
N TRP A 104 -20.26 5.12 -18.32
CA TRP A 104 -21.52 4.66 -18.91
C TRP A 104 -22.09 3.39 -18.26
N LYS A 105 -21.56 2.95 -17.12
CA LYS A 105 -22.13 1.85 -16.32
C LYS A 105 -22.46 2.35 -14.92
N ARG A 106 -23.54 1.79 -14.35
CA ARG A 106 -23.90 2.02 -12.94
C ARG A 106 -22.87 1.42 -11.98
N VAL A 107 -22.89 1.84 -10.73
CA VAL A 107 -21.97 1.41 -9.67
C VAL A 107 -21.91 -0.11 -9.53
N LEU A 108 -23.06 -0.78 -9.37
CA LEU A 108 -23.10 -2.24 -9.22
C LEU A 108 -22.52 -2.96 -10.45
N SER A 109 -22.79 -2.43 -11.65
CA SER A 109 -22.26 -2.96 -12.90
C SER A 109 -20.77 -2.67 -13.10
N ASN A 110 -20.22 -1.65 -12.44
CA ASN A 110 -18.79 -1.40 -12.38
C ASN A 110 -18.11 -2.40 -11.45
N VAL A 111 -18.70 -2.70 -10.29
CA VAL A 111 -18.19 -3.73 -9.39
C VAL A 111 -18.18 -5.08 -10.10
N GLY A 112 -19.30 -5.52 -10.66
CA GLY A 112 -19.42 -6.83 -11.33
C GLY A 112 -18.81 -6.94 -12.72
N LEU A 113 -17.82 -6.13 -13.09
CA LEU A 113 -17.18 -6.25 -14.41
C LEU A 113 -16.50 -7.61 -14.56
N GLY A 114 -16.78 -8.30 -15.67
CA GLY A 114 -16.29 -9.66 -15.92
C GLY A 114 -17.14 -10.76 -15.27
N LEU A 115 -18.14 -10.42 -14.45
CA LEU A 115 -19.08 -11.36 -13.86
C LEU A 115 -20.42 -11.37 -14.61
N PRO A 116 -21.25 -12.42 -14.44
CA PRO A 116 -22.65 -12.39 -14.85
C PRO A 116 -23.39 -11.17 -14.27
N ARG A 117 -24.34 -10.62 -15.02
CA ARG A 117 -25.09 -9.42 -14.60
C ARG A 117 -25.74 -9.62 -13.23
N ALA A 118 -25.62 -8.60 -12.38
CA ALA A 118 -26.21 -8.56 -11.04
C ALA A 118 -25.84 -9.78 -10.16
N SER A 119 -24.57 -10.22 -10.24
CA SER A 119 -24.09 -11.30 -9.39
C SER A 119 -24.23 -10.93 -7.90
N GLN A 120 -24.65 -11.91 -7.09
CA GLN A 120 -24.71 -11.74 -5.64
C GLN A 120 -23.34 -11.32 -5.05
N ALA A 121 -22.24 -11.75 -5.70
CA ALA A 121 -20.89 -11.34 -5.36
C ALA A 121 -20.70 -9.81 -5.48
N SER A 122 -21.23 -9.19 -6.54
CA SER A 122 -21.12 -7.73 -6.73
C SER A 122 -21.84 -6.95 -5.64
N VAL A 123 -23.02 -7.42 -5.22
CA VAL A 123 -23.79 -6.80 -4.14
C VAL A 123 -23.05 -6.94 -2.81
N LYS A 124 -22.53 -8.14 -2.51
CA LYS A 124 -21.72 -8.40 -1.31
C LYS A 124 -20.46 -7.54 -1.27
N ALA A 125 -19.71 -7.45 -2.37
CA ALA A 125 -18.51 -6.64 -2.46
C ALA A 125 -18.79 -5.14 -2.27
N LEU A 126 -19.93 -4.65 -2.79
CA LEU A 126 -20.33 -3.26 -2.60
C LEU A 126 -20.77 -2.96 -1.15
N ALA A 127 -21.43 -3.91 -0.48
CA ALA A 127 -21.79 -3.79 0.94
C ALA A 127 -20.55 -3.78 1.84
N GLN A 128 -19.51 -4.55 1.51
CA GLN A 128 -18.24 -4.54 2.26
C GLN A 128 -17.51 -3.21 2.23
N VAL A 129 -17.80 -2.34 1.26
CA VAL A 129 -17.25 -0.97 1.20
C VAL A 129 -18.28 0.09 1.63
N GLY A 130 -19.44 -0.32 2.14
CA GLY A 130 -20.50 0.54 2.67
C GLY A 130 -21.18 1.41 1.60
N LEU A 131 -21.37 0.88 0.39
CA LEU A 131 -21.98 1.61 -0.73
C LEU A 131 -23.17 0.88 -1.37
N GLU A 132 -23.78 -0.05 -0.66
CA GLU A 132 -24.95 -0.83 -1.12
C GLU A 132 -26.09 0.07 -1.60
N ASP A 133 -26.39 1.16 -0.88
CA ASP A 133 -27.47 2.11 -1.23
C ASP A 133 -27.18 2.90 -2.52
N ARG A 134 -25.93 2.90 -2.97
CA ARG A 134 -25.47 3.61 -4.18
C ARG A 134 -25.38 2.69 -5.41
N ALA A 135 -25.78 1.43 -5.30
CA ALA A 135 -25.67 0.40 -6.35
C ALA A 135 -26.19 0.83 -7.72
N HIS A 136 -27.26 1.63 -7.74
CA HIS A 136 -27.96 2.04 -8.95
C HIS A 136 -27.54 3.40 -9.51
N GLU A 137 -26.61 4.08 -8.84
CA GLU A 137 -26.12 5.39 -9.27
C GLU A 137 -25.08 5.30 -10.38
N TRP A 138 -24.79 6.46 -10.99
CA TRP A 138 -23.72 6.62 -11.98
C TRP A 138 -22.43 7.10 -11.30
N PRO A 139 -21.24 6.69 -11.77
CA PRO A 139 -19.97 7.13 -11.17
C PRO A 139 -19.80 8.65 -11.05
N ALA A 140 -20.44 9.42 -11.95
CA ALA A 140 -20.35 10.87 -11.98
C ALA A 140 -20.95 11.59 -10.75
N VAL A 141 -21.89 10.95 -10.04
CA VAL A 141 -22.52 11.56 -8.84
C VAL A 141 -21.79 11.22 -7.54
N LEU A 142 -20.86 10.28 -7.59
CA LEU A 142 -20.08 9.84 -6.43
C LEU A 142 -18.98 10.85 -6.09
N SER A 143 -18.63 10.95 -4.80
CA SER A 143 -17.41 11.66 -4.37
C SER A 143 -16.14 10.91 -4.80
N GLY A 144 -14.97 11.57 -4.73
CA GLY A 144 -13.69 10.93 -5.04
C GLY A 144 -13.43 9.67 -4.19
N GLY A 145 -13.68 9.76 -2.88
CA GLY A 145 -13.57 8.62 -1.96
C GLY A 145 -14.55 7.49 -2.27
N GLN A 146 -15.80 7.83 -2.58
CA GLN A 146 -16.80 6.83 -2.97
C GLN A 146 -16.40 6.11 -4.26
N ARG A 147 -15.89 6.84 -5.28
CA ARG A 147 -15.38 6.21 -6.50
C ARG A 147 -14.23 5.26 -6.21
N GLN A 148 -13.32 5.62 -5.29
CA GLN A 148 -12.23 4.73 -4.87
C GLN A 148 -12.73 3.49 -4.13
N ARG A 149 -13.71 3.62 -3.24
CA ARG A 149 -14.38 2.47 -2.59
C ARG A 149 -15.04 1.54 -3.61
N VAL A 150 -15.70 2.07 -4.63
CA VAL A 150 -16.25 1.26 -5.73
C VAL A 150 -15.15 0.55 -6.52
N ALA A 151 -14.02 1.22 -6.78
CA ALA A 151 -12.88 0.59 -7.45
C ALA A 151 -12.27 -0.54 -6.60
N LEU A 152 -12.21 -0.37 -5.28
CA LEU A 152 -11.80 -1.42 -4.33
C LEU A 152 -12.78 -2.59 -4.33
N ALA A 153 -14.08 -2.34 -4.27
CA ALA A 153 -15.08 -3.39 -4.38
C ALA A 153 -14.96 -4.16 -5.71
N ARG A 154 -14.75 -3.45 -6.83
CA ARG A 154 -14.51 -4.06 -8.15
C ARG A 154 -13.27 -4.95 -8.16
N ALA A 155 -12.19 -4.59 -7.47
CA ALA A 155 -11.01 -5.43 -7.36
C ALA A 155 -11.30 -6.68 -6.52
N LEU A 156 -11.96 -6.51 -5.38
CA LEU A 156 -12.18 -7.57 -4.39
C LEU A 156 -13.29 -8.57 -4.75
N VAL A 157 -14.18 -8.23 -5.68
CA VAL A 157 -15.26 -9.13 -6.12
C VAL A 157 -14.73 -10.39 -6.82
N HIS A 158 -13.50 -10.33 -7.36
CA HIS A 158 -12.82 -11.44 -8.02
C HIS A 158 -11.89 -12.21 -7.07
N GLU A 159 -11.94 -11.92 -5.76
CA GLU A 159 -11.18 -12.64 -4.74
C GLU A 159 -9.67 -12.73 -5.06
N PRO A 160 -8.97 -11.59 -5.27
CA PRO A 160 -7.58 -11.60 -5.69
C PRO A 160 -6.65 -12.15 -4.60
N GLU A 161 -5.65 -12.91 -5.02
CA GLU A 161 -4.55 -13.36 -4.17
C GLU A 161 -3.50 -12.26 -3.98
N LEU A 162 -3.37 -11.37 -4.99
CA LEU A 162 -2.47 -10.23 -4.97
C LEU A 162 -3.22 -8.94 -5.36
N LEU A 163 -3.26 -7.98 -4.43
CA LEU A 163 -3.83 -6.65 -4.66
C LEU A 163 -2.73 -5.60 -4.76
N LEU A 164 -2.64 -4.97 -5.93
CA LEU A 164 -1.70 -3.90 -6.21
C LEU A 164 -2.42 -2.54 -6.12
N LEU A 165 -1.81 -1.60 -5.41
CA LEU A 165 -2.40 -0.30 -5.07
C LEU A 165 -1.43 0.81 -5.54
N ASP A 166 -1.72 1.48 -6.65
CA ASP A 166 -0.87 2.55 -7.21
C ASP A 166 -1.44 3.93 -6.84
N GLU A 167 -0.92 4.50 -5.75
CA GLU A 167 -1.34 5.78 -5.15
C GLU A 167 -2.87 5.92 -4.94
N PRO A 168 -3.57 4.90 -4.38
CA PRO A 168 -5.04 4.90 -4.31
C PRO A 168 -5.62 5.99 -3.38
N LEU A 169 -4.78 6.57 -2.50
CA LEU A 169 -5.19 7.51 -1.46
C LEU A 169 -4.81 8.98 -1.75
N GLY A 170 -3.96 9.22 -2.76
CA GLY A 170 -3.33 10.52 -2.97
C GLY A 170 -4.29 11.65 -3.33
N ALA A 171 -5.45 11.33 -3.91
CA ALA A 171 -6.47 12.32 -4.30
C ALA A 171 -7.56 12.55 -3.24
N LEU A 172 -7.46 11.92 -2.06
CA LEU A 172 -8.47 11.97 -1.00
C LEU A 172 -8.16 13.06 0.02
N ASP A 173 -9.20 13.70 0.55
CA ASP A 173 -9.08 14.56 1.74
C ASP A 173 -8.68 13.75 2.98
N ALA A 174 -8.23 14.43 4.02
CA ALA A 174 -7.62 13.79 5.19
C ALA A 174 -8.56 12.80 5.91
N LEU A 175 -9.85 13.13 6.06
CA LEU A 175 -10.79 12.26 6.77
C LEU A 175 -11.13 11.03 5.93
N THR A 176 -11.50 11.25 4.67
CA THR A 176 -11.79 10.17 3.72
C THR A 176 -10.59 9.23 3.55
N ARG A 177 -9.37 9.77 3.56
CA ARG A 177 -8.12 8.98 3.53
C ARG A 177 -7.98 8.07 4.74
N ILE A 178 -8.21 8.57 5.95
CA ILE A 178 -8.15 7.77 7.19
C ILE A 178 -9.19 6.65 7.14
N GLU A 179 -10.43 6.95 6.74
CA GLU A 179 -11.47 5.94 6.61
C GLU A 179 -11.11 4.87 5.56
N MET A 180 -10.52 5.28 4.44
CA MET A 180 -10.10 4.37 3.38
C MET A 180 -8.92 3.49 3.82
N GLN A 181 -7.97 4.02 4.60
CA GLN A 181 -6.89 3.23 5.20
C GLN A 181 -7.46 2.12 6.10
N GLN A 182 -8.37 2.47 7.01
CA GLN A 182 -9.02 1.52 7.90
C GLN A 182 -9.82 0.45 7.13
N LEU A 183 -10.52 0.87 6.07
CA LEU A 183 -11.24 -0.04 5.19
C LEU A 183 -10.29 -1.04 4.52
N ILE A 184 -9.19 -0.56 3.91
CA ILE A 184 -8.20 -1.43 3.27
C ILE A 184 -7.58 -2.41 4.28
N GLU A 185 -7.17 -1.92 5.45
CA GLU A 185 -6.57 -2.75 6.51
C GLU A 185 -7.55 -3.84 6.99
N SER A 186 -8.82 -3.49 7.21
CA SER A 186 -9.82 -4.45 7.67
C SER A 186 -10.10 -5.54 6.63
N LEU A 187 -10.23 -5.16 5.35
CA LEU A 187 -10.46 -6.10 4.25
C LEU A 187 -9.27 -7.03 4.03
N TRP A 188 -8.06 -6.48 4.12
CA TRP A 188 -6.82 -7.25 4.04
C TRP A 188 -6.72 -8.25 5.19
N LYS A 189 -6.92 -7.82 6.45
CA LYS A 189 -6.93 -8.73 7.61
C LYS A 189 -7.99 -9.82 7.52
N ALA A 190 -9.17 -9.49 7.01
CA ALA A 190 -10.28 -10.43 6.91
C ALA A 190 -10.07 -11.49 5.82
N ARG A 191 -9.35 -11.16 4.73
CA ARG A 191 -9.20 -12.02 3.55
C ARG A 191 -7.80 -12.63 3.38
N GLY A 192 -6.78 -12.04 3.98
CA GLY A 192 -5.41 -12.56 3.95
C GLY A 192 -4.71 -12.50 2.58
N PHE A 193 -5.16 -11.65 1.66
CA PHE A 193 -4.48 -11.46 0.36
C PHE A 193 -3.12 -10.76 0.53
N THR A 194 -2.20 -10.95 -0.40
CA THR A 194 -0.94 -10.19 -0.45
C THR A 194 -1.22 -8.80 -1.01
N ALA A 195 -0.65 -7.75 -0.42
CA ALA A 195 -0.89 -6.37 -0.85
C ALA A 195 0.42 -5.63 -1.13
N VAL A 196 0.48 -4.91 -2.25
CA VAL A 196 1.59 -4.01 -2.57
C VAL A 196 1.05 -2.60 -2.80
N LEU A 197 1.39 -1.68 -1.89
CA LEU A 197 1.02 -0.28 -1.95
C LEU A 197 2.18 0.58 -2.43
N VAL A 198 2.02 1.19 -3.60
CA VAL A 198 2.86 2.31 -4.02
C VAL A 198 2.25 3.60 -3.49
N THR A 199 3.02 4.33 -2.68
CA THR A 199 2.63 5.65 -2.18
C THR A 199 3.84 6.57 -2.11
N HIS A 200 3.57 7.88 -2.09
CA HIS A 200 4.55 8.91 -1.77
C HIS A 200 4.42 9.42 -0.33
N ASP A 201 3.39 8.99 0.40
CA ASP A 201 3.12 9.37 1.79
C ASP A 201 3.66 8.30 2.76
N VAL A 202 4.65 8.68 3.56
CA VAL A 202 5.29 7.78 4.55
C VAL A 202 4.32 7.39 5.66
N GLN A 203 3.39 8.26 6.04
CA GLN A 203 2.40 7.92 7.06
C GLN A 203 1.45 6.83 6.58
N GLU A 204 1.07 6.85 5.29
CA GLU A 204 0.26 5.80 4.68
C GLU A 204 0.98 4.45 4.72
N ALA A 205 2.27 4.45 4.33
CA ALA A 205 3.10 3.26 4.34
C ALA A 205 3.21 2.66 5.75
N ILE A 206 3.51 3.47 6.76
CA ILE A 206 3.62 3.01 8.15
C ILE A 206 2.27 2.61 8.73
N ALA A 207 1.17 3.26 8.36
CA ALA A 207 -0.14 2.91 8.85
C ALA A 207 -0.59 1.51 8.39
N LEU A 208 -0.32 1.15 7.12
CA LEU A 208 -0.86 -0.06 6.51
C LEU A 208 0.12 -1.24 6.47
N ALA A 209 1.39 -1.00 6.14
CA ALA A 209 2.29 -2.07 5.69
C ALA A 209 3.01 -2.81 6.82
N ASP A 210 3.16 -4.12 6.71
CA ASP A 210 4.08 -4.91 7.55
C ASP A 210 5.55 -4.58 7.24
N ARG A 211 5.83 -4.09 6.02
CA ARG A 211 7.17 -3.79 5.54
C ARG A 211 7.17 -2.61 4.57
N VAL A 212 8.16 -1.73 4.68
CA VAL A 212 8.33 -0.55 3.83
C VAL A 212 9.63 -0.66 3.04
N LEU A 213 9.52 -0.59 1.72
CA LEU A 213 10.64 -0.59 0.79
C LEU A 213 10.82 0.82 0.22
N LEU A 214 12.04 1.37 0.26
CA LEU A 214 12.37 2.63 -0.41
C LEU A 214 13.03 2.35 -1.75
N ILE A 215 12.43 2.85 -2.83
CA ILE A 215 13.06 2.87 -4.15
C ILE A 215 13.66 4.25 -4.43
N GLU A 216 14.93 4.25 -4.77
CA GLU A 216 15.73 5.43 -5.07
C GLU A 216 16.65 5.15 -6.25
N ASP A 217 16.62 6.02 -7.27
CA ASP A 217 17.46 5.91 -8.48
C ASP A 217 17.40 4.53 -9.18
N GLY A 218 16.25 3.84 -9.05
CA GLY A 218 15.97 2.52 -9.64
C GLY A 218 16.37 1.33 -8.77
N GLU A 219 16.87 1.56 -7.56
CA GLU A 219 17.37 0.55 -6.62
C GLU A 219 16.57 0.57 -5.31
N ILE A 220 16.56 -0.55 -4.59
CA ILE A 220 15.97 -0.60 -3.25
C ILE A 220 17.05 -0.22 -2.24
N THR A 221 16.83 0.89 -1.54
CA THR A 221 17.83 1.49 -0.65
C THR A 221 17.44 1.44 0.82
N LEU A 222 16.21 1.02 1.12
CA LEU A 222 15.73 0.71 2.47
C LEU A 222 14.77 -0.46 2.37
N ASP A 223 14.87 -1.33 3.35
CA ASP A 223 13.96 -2.44 3.57
C ASP A 223 13.67 -2.55 5.07
N GLU A 224 12.53 -1.99 5.49
CA GLU A 224 12.20 -1.77 6.89
C GLU A 224 10.96 -2.55 7.31
N ARG A 225 11.08 -3.39 8.33
CA ARG A 225 9.94 -4.11 8.91
C ARG A 225 9.23 -3.28 9.97
N ILE A 226 7.91 -3.15 9.84
CA ILE A 226 7.08 -2.35 10.74
C ILE A 226 6.50 -3.22 11.85
N SER A 227 7.20 -3.28 12.98
CA SER A 227 6.82 -4.11 14.14
C SER A 227 5.83 -3.42 15.10
N LEU A 228 5.09 -2.42 14.62
CA LEU A 228 4.10 -1.70 15.44
C LEU A 228 2.78 -2.48 15.51
N PRO A 229 2.16 -2.62 16.71
CA PRO A 229 0.87 -3.26 16.84
C PRO A 229 -0.22 -2.45 16.13
N ARG A 230 -1.23 -3.16 15.61
CA ARG A 230 -2.41 -2.55 14.97
C ARG A 230 -3.56 -2.47 15.99
N PRO A 231 -4.37 -1.39 16.01
CA PRO A 231 -4.36 -0.25 15.09
C PRO A 231 -3.16 0.68 15.34
N ARG A 232 -2.51 1.12 14.26
CA ARG A 232 -1.35 2.00 14.33
C ARG A 232 -1.81 3.44 14.47
N ALA A 233 -1.82 3.93 15.71
CA ALA A 233 -2.19 5.31 16.00
C ALA A 233 -1.03 6.27 15.70
N ARG A 234 -1.30 7.30 14.88
CA ARG A 234 -0.31 8.34 14.52
C ARG A 234 0.24 9.12 15.74
N GLY A 235 -0.52 9.17 16.83
CA GLY A 235 -0.08 9.79 18.09
C GLY A 235 0.90 8.96 18.91
N ASN A 236 1.28 7.76 18.47
CA ASN A 236 2.25 6.91 19.16
C ASN A 236 3.69 7.40 18.88
N LEU A 237 4.50 7.54 19.93
CA LEU A 237 5.90 7.94 19.82
C LEU A 237 6.71 7.03 18.87
N ALA A 238 6.48 5.72 18.93
CA ALA A 238 7.18 4.76 18.07
C ALA A 238 6.80 4.90 16.59
N PHE A 239 5.56 5.35 16.30
CA PHE A 239 5.14 5.70 14.96
C PHE A 239 5.90 6.92 14.45
N ALA A 240 5.95 7.99 15.25
CA ALA A 240 6.64 9.22 14.89
C ALA A 240 8.15 9.02 14.65
N GLN A 241 8.82 8.21 15.48
CA GLN A 241 10.24 7.87 15.31
C GLN A 241 10.52 7.10 14.01
N LEU A 242 9.63 6.16 13.67
CA LEU A 242 9.72 5.40 12.43
C LEU A 242 9.46 6.29 11.20
N GLU A 243 8.48 7.18 11.29
CA GLU A 243 8.18 8.19 10.27
C GLU A 243 9.37 9.10 10.02
N GLU A 244 9.95 9.68 11.07
CA GLU A 244 11.13 10.55 10.97
C GLU A 244 12.30 9.84 10.29
N ARG A 245 12.58 8.60 10.68
CA ARG A 245 13.67 7.80 10.12
C ARG A 245 13.48 7.50 8.63
N ILE A 246 12.28 7.10 8.22
CA ILE A 246 11.97 6.81 6.80
C ILE A 246 12.00 8.11 6.00
N LEU A 247 11.42 9.20 6.52
CA LEU A 247 11.43 10.52 5.87
C LEU A 247 12.85 11.05 5.69
N ALA A 248 13.72 10.94 6.69
CA ALA A 248 15.12 11.36 6.59
C ALA A 248 15.82 10.65 5.40
N ARG A 249 15.55 9.35 5.22
CA ARG A 249 16.09 8.58 4.10
C ARG A 249 15.52 9.00 2.74
N VAL A 250 14.20 9.28 2.66
CA VAL A 250 13.53 9.76 1.44
C VAL A 250 14.02 11.16 1.03
N LEU A 251 14.28 12.03 2.01
CA LEU A 251 14.64 13.43 1.81
C LEU A 251 16.15 13.65 1.55
N LYS A 252 17.01 12.66 1.77
CA LYS A 252 18.49 12.78 1.70
C LYS A 252 19.02 13.94 2.58
N HIS A 253 18.53 14.05 3.82
CA HIS A 253 19.23 14.77 4.89
C HIS A 253 19.65 13.75 5.95
N PRO A 254 20.90 13.78 6.47
CA PRO A 254 21.20 13.04 7.67
C PRO A 254 20.24 13.55 8.75
N ALA A 255 19.57 12.63 9.46
CA ALA A 255 18.90 13.01 10.70
C ALA A 255 19.91 13.83 11.52
N PRO A 256 19.55 15.01 12.06
CA PRO A 256 20.41 15.62 13.06
C PRO A 256 20.55 14.58 14.16
N GLY A 257 21.75 14.04 14.33
CA GLY A 257 22.02 13.17 15.46
C GLY A 257 21.59 13.91 16.72
N LEU A 258 20.94 13.20 17.64
CA LEU A 258 20.52 13.71 18.95
C LEU A 258 21.69 14.14 19.87
N ASP A 259 22.89 14.39 19.30
CA ASP A 259 24.09 14.89 19.95
C ASP A 259 24.63 16.11 19.19
N SER A 260 23.97 17.26 19.34
CA SER A 260 24.66 18.55 19.27
C SER A 260 23.92 19.56 20.14
N ALA A 261 24.38 19.61 21.39
CA ALA A 261 24.45 20.76 22.28
C ALA A 261 23.58 21.99 21.97
N LEU A 262 22.80 22.38 22.99
CA LEU A 262 22.54 23.77 23.37
C LEU A 262 23.59 24.74 22.82
N GLY A 263 23.27 25.43 21.73
CA GLY A 263 24.18 26.38 21.07
C GLY A 263 23.37 27.46 20.37
N ASP A 264 23.40 28.66 20.97
CA ASP A 264 23.02 29.97 20.44
C ASP A 264 21.58 30.22 19.97
N ILE A 265 20.74 30.55 20.96
CA ILE A 265 19.56 31.40 20.75
C ILE A 265 20.04 32.86 20.77
N SER A 266 20.32 33.42 19.60
CA SER A 266 20.36 34.87 19.40
C SER A 266 19.60 35.25 18.14
N LEU A 267 18.28 35.32 18.26
CA LEU A 267 17.39 36.00 17.33
C LEU A 267 16.91 37.31 17.97
N GLN A 268 17.71 38.37 17.85
CA GLN A 268 17.15 39.72 17.80
C GLN A 268 16.63 39.96 16.38
N ARG A 269 15.30 39.95 16.21
CA ARG A 269 14.65 40.62 15.07
C ARG A 269 13.68 41.65 15.61
N THR A 270 14.10 42.90 15.51
CA THR A 270 13.35 44.12 15.76
C THR A 270 12.21 44.24 14.75
N VAL A 271 11.02 44.51 15.26
CA VAL A 271 9.82 44.90 14.49
C VAL A 271 10.03 46.31 13.95
N ASN A 272 10.03 46.54 12.64
CA ASN A 272 9.21 47.59 11.99
C ASN A 272 9.44 47.80 10.49
N GLN A 273 8.33 48.22 9.86
CA GLN A 273 8.16 49.03 8.64
C GLN A 273 7.88 48.32 7.31
N VAL A 274 6.57 48.25 7.02
CA VAL A 274 5.99 48.19 5.68
C VAL A 274 5.83 49.63 5.19
N GLY A 275 6.59 50.01 4.16
CA GLY A 275 6.38 51.24 3.39
C GLY A 275 5.71 50.91 2.06
N TRP A 276 4.49 51.38 1.85
CA TRP A 276 3.81 51.34 0.55
C TRP A 276 4.36 52.44 -0.35
N ALA A 277 4.55 52.15 -1.64
CA ALA A 277 4.76 53.17 -2.65
C ALA A 277 3.96 52.84 -3.93
N ILE A 278 2.93 53.68 -4.13
CA ILE A 278 2.37 54.28 -5.36
C ILE A 278 2.03 53.32 -6.51
#